data_AF-A0AAJ1RPR2-F1
#
_entry.id   AF-A0AAJ1RPR2-F1
#
_cell.length_a   1.000
_cell.length_b   1.000
_cell.length_c   1.000
_cell.angle_alpha   90.00
_cell.angle_beta   90.00
_cell.angle_gamma   90.00
#
_symmetry.space_group_name_H-M   'P 1'
#
loop_
_entity.id
_entity.type
_entity.pdbx_description
1 polymer ?
#
loop_
_entity_poly.entity_id
_entity_poly.type
_entity_poly.pdbx_seq_one_letter_code
_entity_poly.pdbx_strand_id
1 'polypeptide(L)'
;MCFIVLMRVPALRNTADNPSDRAYWRDLLRHDRPAERYRSVMRRGLDWLDSRLSSHKAQQGPAQKAWNCGLLNATMALALAYPILAITIQWLCGHAIDFGGQEVIAASPPNARIFTAVWLGSSLFFYLFAGVSKSRWRWPSFILATGILLLGLSYADRYAVPENVAFPVAGASAAAVAFVGAGVGAVAFAVAEVRSSRPMAWRLLYCGVLVTLLIVAIKGPDDFGAGQRTQAVFFMLTFCLLPLANAVFDFASVGLTRYLLRLGLEQKRAAWPAVLDGLGGIAIFFALGCTLIAFVVPAHGVPLVDLAQLFTDLRRTPGDYVWLMITLFFTLIPTLLHLSVAVLTMALQYPAWWCNFVAGLLKRGEQSGQAAFFSGLFICAMITIVLWVFETFAWAIGGI
;
A
#
# COMPACT_ATOMS: atom_id res chain seq x y z
N MET A 1 -21.41 -12.00 15.73
CA MET A 1 -21.41 -10.76 16.54
C MET A 1 -21.96 -9.54 15.79
N CYS A 2 -21.56 -9.28 14.54
CA CYS A 2 -21.97 -8.07 13.79
C CYS A 2 -23.49 -7.85 13.67
N PHE A 3 -24.29 -8.88 13.36
CA PHE A 3 -25.75 -8.73 13.18
C PHE A 3 -26.48 -8.25 14.45
N ILE A 4 -26.16 -8.83 15.61
CA ILE A 4 -26.77 -8.46 16.90
C ILE A 4 -26.39 -7.03 17.27
N VAL A 5 -25.15 -6.62 16.99
CA VAL A 5 -24.68 -5.25 17.22
C VAL A 5 -25.39 -4.26 16.29
N LEU A 6 -25.53 -4.58 14.99
CA LEU A 6 -26.26 -3.74 14.04
C LEU A 6 -27.73 -3.56 14.42
N MET A 7 -28.39 -4.61 14.92
CA MET A 7 -29.77 -4.52 15.42
C MET A 7 -29.92 -3.68 16.70
N ARG A 8 -28.83 -3.42 17.42
CA ARG A 8 -28.83 -2.51 18.58
C ARG A 8 -28.62 -1.05 18.19
N VAL A 9 -28.24 -0.76 16.94
CA VAL A 9 -28.11 0.61 16.44
C VAL A 9 -29.51 1.16 16.12
N PRO A 10 -30.01 2.17 16.85
CA PRO A 10 -31.38 2.68 16.65
C PRO A 10 -31.61 3.19 15.23
N ALA A 11 -30.60 3.81 14.62
CA ALA A 11 -30.65 4.32 13.24
C ALA A 11 -30.84 3.20 12.19
N LEU A 12 -30.44 1.95 12.48
CA LEU A 12 -30.64 0.82 11.58
C LEU A 12 -31.93 0.05 11.90
N ARG A 13 -32.23 -0.15 13.20
CA ARG A 13 -33.43 -0.83 13.67
C ARG A 13 -34.72 -0.05 13.37
N ASN A 14 -34.67 1.27 13.51
CA ASN A 14 -35.81 2.18 13.34
C ASN A 14 -35.68 3.00 12.04
N THR A 15 -35.02 2.44 11.03
CA THR A 15 -34.82 3.08 9.71
C THR A 15 -36.14 3.54 9.09
N ALA A 16 -37.23 2.83 9.36
CA ALA A 16 -38.56 3.21 8.90
C ALA A 16 -39.21 4.33 9.71
N ASP A 17 -38.74 4.67 10.91
CA ASP A 17 -39.35 5.71 11.75
C ASP A 17 -38.80 7.10 11.42
N ASN A 18 -37.52 7.19 11.04
CA ASN A 18 -36.88 8.43 10.63
C ASN A 18 -37.09 8.73 9.12
N PRO A 19 -37.73 9.85 8.73
CA PRO A 19 -37.98 10.18 7.34
C PRO A 19 -36.73 10.30 6.47
N SER A 20 -35.62 10.81 7.02
CA SER A 20 -34.37 11.00 6.27
C SER A 20 -33.68 9.67 5.97
N ASP A 21 -33.59 8.78 6.96
CA ASP A 21 -33.00 7.46 6.82
C ASP A 21 -33.84 6.59 5.86
N ARG A 22 -35.17 6.65 5.99
CA ARG A 22 -36.10 5.96 5.11
C ARG A 22 -35.95 6.39 3.66
N ALA A 23 -35.86 7.71 3.42
CA ALA A 23 -35.64 8.25 2.08
C ALA A 23 -34.30 7.77 1.51
N TYR A 24 -33.22 7.85 2.29
CA TYR A 24 -31.90 7.35 1.88
C TYR A 24 -31.91 5.86 1.49
N TRP A 25 -32.48 4.99 2.33
CA TRP A 25 -32.50 3.55 2.06
C TRP A 25 -33.42 3.16 0.90
N ARG A 26 -34.60 3.80 0.78
CA ARG A 26 -35.52 3.57 -0.35
C ARG A 26 -34.87 3.93 -1.67
N ASP A 27 -34.08 5.01 -1.67
CA ASP A 27 -33.38 5.51 -2.83
C ASP A 27 -32.16 4.64 -3.18
N LEU A 28 -31.44 4.13 -2.17
CA LEU A 28 -30.34 3.17 -2.33
C LEU A 28 -30.81 1.80 -2.87
N LEU A 29 -31.97 1.31 -2.43
CA LEU A 29 -32.50 -0.01 -2.83
C LEU A 29 -33.13 -0.02 -4.24
N ARG A 30 -33.70 1.10 -4.70
CA ARG A 30 -34.44 1.15 -5.96
C ARG A 30 -33.63 1.54 -7.19
N HIS A 31 -32.47 2.16 -7.00
CA HIS A 31 -31.63 2.61 -8.09
C HIS A 31 -30.35 1.78 -8.17
N ASP A 32 -29.76 1.69 -9.36
CA ASP A 32 -28.46 1.04 -9.66
C ASP A 32 -27.24 1.76 -9.02
N ARG A 33 -27.52 2.50 -7.94
CA ARG A 33 -26.62 3.38 -7.20
C ARG A 33 -25.38 2.71 -6.68
N PRO A 34 -25.34 1.44 -6.24
CA PRO A 34 -24.08 0.82 -5.83
C PRO A 34 -23.06 0.80 -6.97
N ALA A 35 -23.47 0.43 -8.18
CA ALA A 35 -22.61 0.41 -9.36
C ALA A 35 -22.25 1.83 -9.82
N GLU A 36 -23.19 2.77 -9.79
CA GLU A 36 -22.92 4.18 -10.12
C GLU A 36 -22.01 4.86 -9.09
N ARG A 37 -22.18 4.55 -7.80
CA ARG A 37 -21.35 5.05 -6.70
C ARG A 37 -19.94 4.47 -6.81
N TYR A 38 -19.79 3.18 -7.09
CA TYR A 38 -18.51 2.58 -7.43
C TYR A 38 -17.84 3.32 -8.59
N ARG A 39 -18.55 3.49 -9.73
CA ARG A 39 -18.01 4.18 -10.91
C ARG A 39 -17.61 5.62 -10.58
N SER A 40 -18.43 6.33 -9.79
CA SER A 40 -18.14 7.69 -9.35
C SER A 40 -16.93 7.77 -8.43
N VAL A 41 -16.80 6.86 -7.45
CA VAL A 41 -15.68 6.86 -6.50
C VAL A 41 -14.38 6.51 -7.22
N MET A 42 -14.41 5.48 -8.08
CA MET A 42 -13.25 5.08 -8.89
C MET A 42 -12.84 6.18 -9.87
N ARG A 43 -13.80 6.81 -10.57
CA ARG A 43 -13.51 7.94 -11.47
C ARG A 43 -12.87 9.09 -10.71
N ARG A 44 -13.44 9.49 -9.56
CA ARG A 44 -12.86 10.55 -8.72
C ARG A 44 -11.45 10.20 -8.23
N GLY A 45 -11.22 8.96 -7.79
CA GLY A 45 -9.91 8.50 -7.33
C GLY A 45 -8.87 8.53 -8.45
N LEU A 46 -9.22 8.03 -9.63
CA LEU A 46 -8.34 8.04 -10.80
C LEU A 46 -8.05 9.45 -11.31
N ASP A 47 -9.06 10.32 -11.37
CA ASP A 47 -8.87 11.71 -11.84
C ASP A 47 -8.05 12.52 -10.83
N TRP A 48 -8.23 12.26 -9.52
CA TRP A 48 -7.36 12.79 -8.49
C TRP A 48 -5.91 12.31 -8.67
N LEU A 49 -5.70 11.01 -8.89
CA LEU A 49 -4.36 10.44 -9.07
C LEU A 49 -3.68 11.01 -10.32
N ASP A 50 -4.40 11.11 -11.44
CA ASP A 50 -3.90 11.69 -12.69
C ASP A 50 -3.51 13.17 -12.52
N SER A 51 -4.31 13.95 -11.77
CA SER A 51 -4.03 15.36 -11.51
C SER A 51 -2.72 15.59 -10.75
N ARG A 52 -2.25 14.55 -10.06
CA ARG A 52 -0.99 14.57 -9.33
C ARG A 52 0.14 14.00 -10.18
N LEU A 53 -0.07 12.91 -10.90
CA LEU A 53 1.00 12.28 -11.70
C LEU A 53 1.34 13.06 -12.98
N SER A 54 0.40 13.79 -13.57
CA SER A 54 0.61 14.53 -14.82
C SER A 54 0.55 16.04 -14.59
N SER A 55 1.63 16.75 -14.94
CA SER A 55 1.70 18.23 -14.88
C SER A 55 1.11 18.92 -16.12
N HIS A 56 0.81 18.18 -17.20
CA HIS A 56 0.37 18.74 -18.48
C HIS A 56 -1.00 18.22 -18.95
N LYS A 57 -1.91 19.15 -19.25
CA LYS A 57 -3.24 18.91 -19.84
C LYS A 57 -3.18 18.63 -21.35
N ALA A 58 -2.17 17.92 -21.84
CA ALA A 58 -2.20 17.44 -23.22
C ALA A 58 -3.26 16.32 -23.32
N GLN A 59 -4.00 16.23 -24.42
CA GLN A 59 -4.91 15.11 -24.68
C GLN A 59 -4.08 13.82 -24.76
N GLN A 60 -4.07 13.06 -23.66
CA GLN A 60 -3.39 11.77 -23.55
C GLN A 60 -4.39 10.64 -23.81
N GLY A 61 -4.00 9.65 -24.62
CA GLY A 61 -4.77 8.42 -24.79
C GLY A 61 -4.88 7.61 -23.48
N PRO A 62 -5.78 6.60 -23.40
CA PRO A 62 -6.03 5.83 -22.17
C PRO A 62 -4.76 5.16 -21.60
N ALA A 63 -3.91 4.60 -22.47
CA ALA A 63 -2.64 4.01 -22.08
C ALA A 63 -1.63 5.07 -21.59
N GLN A 64 -1.51 6.22 -22.25
CA GLN A 64 -0.61 7.30 -21.82
C GLN A 64 -1.03 7.91 -20.48
N LYS A 65 -2.34 7.94 -20.18
CA LYS A 65 -2.80 8.33 -18.84
C LYS A 65 -2.37 7.30 -17.79
N ALA A 66 -2.53 6.01 -18.10
CA ALA A 66 -2.23 4.91 -17.20
C ALA A 66 -0.72 4.70 -16.95
N TRP A 67 0.13 4.92 -17.96
CA TRP A 67 1.58 4.86 -17.86
C TRP A 67 2.19 6.21 -18.22
N ASN A 68 2.71 6.91 -17.22
CA ASN A 68 3.33 8.21 -17.40
C ASN A 68 4.59 8.38 -16.53
N CYS A 69 5.42 9.38 -16.85
CA CYS A 69 6.65 9.64 -16.12
C CYS A 69 6.45 9.94 -14.63
N GLY A 70 5.32 10.55 -14.26
CA GLY A 70 4.99 10.78 -12.86
C GLY A 70 4.76 9.48 -12.11
N LEU A 71 4.08 8.51 -12.74
CA LEU A 71 3.86 7.19 -12.16
C LEU A 71 5.19 6.49 -11.94
N LEU A 72 6.08 6.51 -12.93
CA LEU A 72 7.41 5.90 -12.81
C LEU A 72 8.20 6.50 -11.63
N ASN A 73 8.21 7.82 -11.47
CA ASN A 73 8.87 8.45 -10.34
C ASN A 73 8.24 8.03 -9.01
N ALA A 74 6.91 7.96 -8.95
CA ALA A 74 6.20 7.55 -7.75
C ALA A 74 6.51 6.10 -7.37
N THR A 75 6.52 5.17 -8.34
CA THR A 75 6.81 3.76 -8.09
C THR A 75 8.26 3.52 -7.76
N MET A 76 9.21 4.23 -8.39
CA MET A 76 10.63 4.17 -8.00
C MET A 76 10.85 4.57 -6.54
N ALA A 77 10.24 5.67 -6.13
CA ALA A 77 10.43 6.17 -4.78
C ALA A 77 9.63 5.34 -3.74
N LEU A 78 8.48 4.77 -4.11
CA LEU A 78 7.77 3.77 -3.30
C LEU A 78 8.60 2.48 -3.13
N ALA A 79 9.21 1.99 -4.21
CA ALA A 79 10.02 0.79 -4.22
C ALA A 79 11.23 0.86 -3.30
N LEU A 80 11.74 2.06 -3.06
CA LEU A 80 12.77 2.30 -2.04
C LEU A 80 12.17 2.44 -0.62
N ALA A 81 10.95 2.97 -0.49
CA ALA A 81 10.38 3.31 0.81
C ALA A 81 9.85 2.09 1.58
N TYR A 82 9.07 1.21 0.95
CA TYR A 82 8.44 0.11 1.70
C TYR A 82 9.40 -0.95 2.26
N PRO A 83 10.56 -1.29 1.66
CA PRO A 83 11.47 -2.25 2.28
C PRO A 83 12.03 -1.67 3.60
N ILE A 84 12.36 -0.38 3.60
CA ILE A 84 12.87 0.32 4.77
C ILE A 84 11.80 0.40 5.85
N LEU A 85 10.58 0.79 5.48
CA LEU A 85 9.45 0.82 6.41
C LEU A 85 9.16 -0.57 6.98
N ALA A 86 9.20 -1.63 6.16
CA ALA A 86 8.91 -2.98 6.60
C ALA A 86 9.97 -3.50 7.58
N ILE A 87 11.26 -3.28 7.30
CA ILE A 87 12.37 -3.57 8.21
C ILE A 87 12.18 -2.80 9.53
N THR A 88 11.87 -1.51 9.45
CA THR A 88 11.68 -0.66 10.64
C THR A 88 10.53 -1.13 11.49
N ILE A 89 9.37 -1.43 10.88
CA ILE A 89 8.17 -1.88 11.59
C ILE A 89 8.44 -3.24 12.25
N GLN A 90 9.02 -4.19 11.53
CA GLN A 90 9.38 -5.50 12.09
C GLN A 90 10.34 -5.35 13.27
N TRP A 91 11.36 -4.51 13.14
CA TRP A 91 12.32 -4.24 14.21
C TRP A 91 11.70 -3.55 15.41
N LEU A 92 10.79 -2.59 15.19
CA LEU A 92 10.01 -1.95 16.26
C LEU A 92 9.07 -2.93 16.98
N CYS A 93 8.60 -3.97 16.30
CA CYS A 93 7.87 -5.08 16.92
C CYS A 93 8.77 -5.96 17.81
N GLY A 94 10.10 -5.78 17.78
CA GLY A 94 11.06 -6.52 18.61
C GLY A 94 11.60 -7.78 17.95
N HIS A 95 11.39 -7.96 16.65
CA HIS A 95 11.98 -9.04 15.89
C HIS A 95 13.37 -8.65 15.39
N ALA A 96 14.26 -9.64 15.30
CA ALA A 96 15.49 -9.50 14.56
C ALA A 96 15.19 -9.40 13.05
N ILE A 97 16.18 -8.95 12.29
CA ILE A 97 16.14 -8.97 10.84
C ILE A 97 17.19 -9.99 10.37
N ASP A 98 16.70 -11.13 9.91
CA ASP A 98 17.53 -12.22 9.43
C ASP A 98 17.61 -12.21 7.89
N PHE A 99 18.75 -12.65 7.38
CA PHE A 99 18.97 -12.85 5.96
C PHE A 99 20.00 -13.96 5.72
N GLY A 100 19.62 -14.99 4.96
CA GLY A 100 20.52 -16.11 4.64
C GLY A 100 21.01 -16.87 5.88
N GLY A 101 20.14 -17.04 6.88
CA GLY A 101 20.45 -17.66 8.17
C GLY A 101 21.43 -16.90 9.06
N GLN A 102 21.67 -15.63 8.77
CA GLN A 102 22.46 -14.73 9.61
C GLN A 102 21.60 -13.57 10.09
N GLU A 103 21.72 -13.25 11.38
CA GLU A 103 21.16 -12.04 11.96
C GLU A 103 21.92 -10.82 11.40
N VAL A 104 21.21 -9.99 10.63
CA VAL A 104 21.76 -8.75 10.04
C VAL A 104 21.49 -7.56 10.95
N ILE A 105 20.33 -7.56 11.61
CA ILE A 105 19.96 -6.55 12.61
C ILE A 105 19.44 -7.26 13.84
N ALA A 106 20.14 -7.09 14.96
CA ALA A 106 19.75 -7.66 16.22
C ALA A 106 18.38 -7.13 16.70
N ALA A 107 17.62 -8.02 17.34
CA ALA A 107 16.42 -7.65 18.06
C ALA A 107 16.75 -6.61 19.14
N SER A 108 15.94 -5.57 19.23
CA SER A 108 16.29 -4.40 20.03
C SER A 108 15.66 -4.38 21.42
N PRO A 109 16.39 -3.83 22.41
CA PRO A 109 15.87 -3.70 23.75
C PRO A 109 14.68 -2.71 23.78
N PRO A 110 13.75 -2.83 24.74
CA PRO A 110 12.52 -2.02 24.76
C PRO A 110 12.75 -0.50 24.72
N ASN A 111 13.82 -0.01 25.36
CA ASN A 111 14.21 1.40 25.37
C ASN A 111 14.59 1.93 23.98
N ALA A 112 15.35 1.15 23.18
CA ALA A 112 15.70 1.49 21.81
C ALA A 112 14.45 1.62 20.93
N ARG A 113 13.48 0.71 21.11
CA ARG A 113 12.21 0.70 20.38
C ARG A 113 11.33 1.89 20.73
N ILE A 114 11.17 2.17 22.02
CA ILE A 114 10.38 3.32 22.49
C ILE A 114 11.01 4.63 22.00
N PHE A 115 12.33 4.78 22.13
CA PHE A 115 13.03 5.96 21.62
C PHE A 115 12.81 6.12 20.12
N THR A 116 13.04 5.07 19.34
CA THR A 116 12.89 5.11 17.87
C THR A 116 11.45 5.40 17.45
N ALA A 117 10.46 4.78 18.11
CA ALA A 117 9.05 5.04 17.84
C ALA A 117 8.65 6.48 18.15
N VAL A 118 9.10 7.04 19.28
CA VAL A 118 8.84 8.43 19.65
C VAL A 118 9.56 9.39 18.71
N TRP A 119 10.83 9.12 18.40
CA TRP A 119 11.66 9.93 17.51
C TRP A 119 11.05 10.03 16.11
N LEU A 120 10.82 8.88 15.46
CA LEU A 120 10.28 8.82 14.10
C LEU A 120 8.81 9.25 14.07
N GLY A 121 8.01 8.84 15.07
CA GLY A 121 6.60 9.21 15.17
C GLY A 121 6.41 10.72 15.34
N SER A 122 7.24 11.37 16.16
CA SER A 122 7.20 12.82 16.35
C SER A 122 7.59 13.57 15.08
N SER A 123 8.66 13.13 14.40
CA SER A 123 9.05 13.73 13.13
C SER A 123 7.96 13.57 12.07
N LEU A 124 7.47 12.34 11.89
CA LEU A 124 6.38 12.04 10.95
C LEU A 124 5.16 12.91 11.24
N PHE A 125 4.73 13.02 12.50
CA PHE A 125 3.61 13.87 12.89
C PHE A 125 3.77 15.32 12.40
N PHE A 126 4.92 15.94 12.66
CA PHE A 126 5.15 17.33 12.24
C PHE A 126 5.24 17.50 10.73
N TYR A 127 5.72 16.50 10.03
CA TYR A 127 5.74 16.48 8.58
C TYR A 127 4.34 16.30 7.95
N LEU A 128 3.52 15.40 8.50
CA LEU A 128 2.10 15.28 8.14
C LEU A 128 1.38 16.61 8.37
N PHE A 129 1.59 17.20 9.54
CA PHE A 129 1.03 18.49 9.92
C PHE A 129 1.48 19.60 8.97
N ALA A 130 2.77 19.64 8.59
CA ALA A 130 3.29 20.60 7.62
C ALA A 130 2.57 20.49 6.27
N GLY A 131 2.20 19.27 5.85
CA GLY A 131 1.57 19.03 4.56
C GLY A 131 0.12 19.43 4.44
N VAL A 132 -0.62 19.33 5.53
CA VAL A 132 -2.03 19.79 5.60
C VAL A 132 -2.14 21.24 6.07
N SER A 133 -1.05 21.80 6.60
CA SER A 133 -1.01 23.15 7.13
C SER A 133 -1.05 24.24 6.05
N LYS A 134 -1.64 25.38 6.42
CA LYS A 134 -1.56 26.62 5.64
C LYS A 134 -0.11 27.11 5.54
N SER A 135 0.20 27.91 4.51
CA SER A 135 1.55 28.40 4.18
C SER A 135 2.38 28.85 5.40
N ARG A 136 1.79 29.59 6.35
CA ARG A 136 2.46 30.10 7.55
C ARG A 136 3.03 29.04 8.51
N TRP A 137 2.41 27.86 8.60
CA TRP A 137 2.83 26.78 9.52
C TRP A 137 3.60 25.68 8.80
N ARG A 138 3.49 25.60 7.47
CA ARG A 138 4.15 24.59 6.65
C ARG A 138 5.67 24.56 6.84
N TRP A 139 6.33 25.72 6.70
CA TRP A 139 7.79 25.82 6.81
C TRP A 139 8.32 25.59 8.23
N PRO A 140 7.77 26.24 9.28
CA PRO A 140 8.19 25.97 10.66
C PRO A 140 8.05 24.50 11.05
N SER A 141 6.93 23.86 10.70
CA SER A 141 6.71 22.44 11.01
C SER A 141 7.64 21.51 10.23
N PHE A 142 7.95 21.84 8.97
CA PHE A 142 8.95 21.10 8.19
C PHE A 142 10.35 21.20 8.80
N ILE A 143 10.77 22.40 9.22
CA ILE A 143 12.07 22.61 9.87
C ILE A 143 12.13 21.86 11.20
N LEU A 144 11.07 21.95 12.02
CA LEU A 144 10.98 21.24 13.29
C LEU A 144 11.07 19.71 13.10
N ALA A 145 10.33 19.17 12.14
CA ALA A 145 10.35 17.75 11.84
C ALA A 145 11.73 17.26 11.38
N THR A 146 12.42 18.06 10.55
CA THR A 146 13.79 17.79 10.11
C THR A 146 14.78 17.89 11.27
N GLY A 147 14.61 18.90 12.13
CA GLY A 147 15.40 19.06 13.35
C GLY A 147 15.26 17.87 14.30
N ILE A 148 14.04 17.35 14.47
CA ILE A 148 13.78 16.12 15.25
C ILE A 148 14.49 14.91 14.63
N LEU A 149 14.46 14.75 13.30
CA LEU A 149 15.22 13.67 12.63
C LEU A 149 16.71 13.76 12.92
N LEU A 150 17.32 14.91 12.62
CA LEU A 150 18.76 15.11 12.79
C LEU A 150 19.19 14.98 14.27
N LEU A 151 18.37 15.51 15.18
CA LEU A 151 18.66 15.44 16.61
C LEU A 151 18.58 13.99 17.11
N GLY A 152 17.54 13.24 16.76
CA GLY A 152 17.45 11.86 17.23
C GLY A 152 18.55 10.95 16.69
N LEU A 153 19.10 11.25 15.50
CA LEU A 153 20.28 10.54 14.99
C LEU A 153 21.49 10.69 15.93
N SER A 154 21.70 11.87 16.51
CA SER A 154 22.77 12.13 17.48
C SER A 154 22.59 11.42 18.84
N TYR A 155 21.37 10.98 19.15
CA TYR A 155 21.05 10.25 20.38
C TYR A 155 20.91 8.73 20.15
N ALA A 156 20.94 8.25 18.91
CA ALA A 156 20.67 6.86 18.53
C ALA A 156 21.59 5.87 19.28
N ASP A 157 22.90 6.15 19.32
CA ASP A 157 23.89 5.30 20.00
C ASP A 157 23.61 5.19 21.51
N ARG A 158 23.15 6.28 22.13
CA ARG A 158 22.86 6.33 23.56
C ARG A 158 21.71 5.40 23.97
N TYR A 159 20.83 5.08 23.02
CA TYR A 159 19.72 4.16 23.21
C TYR A 159 19.94 2.79 22.54
N ALA A 160 21.17 2.49 22.09
CA ALA A 160 21.53 1.25 21.40
C ALA A 160 20.69 0.99 20.14
N VAL A 161 20.36 2.04 19.39
CA VAL A 161 19.77 1.91 18.06
C VAL A 161 20.88 1.57 17.06
N PRO A 162 20.81 0.44 16.34
CA PRO A 162 21.83 0.06 15.37
C PRO A 162 21.99 1.09 14.24
N GLU A 163 23.22 1.39 13.81
CA GLU A 163 23.50 2.35 12.73
C GLU A 163 22.79 1.98 11.42
N ASN A 164 22.70 0.68 11.11
CA ASN A 164 21.99 0.14 9.95
C ASN A 164 20.46 0.25 10.02
N VAL A 165 19.91 0.61 11.19
CA VAL A 165 18.52 1.06 11.33
C VAL A 165 18.49 2.59 11.31
N ALA A 166 19.33 3.26 12.08
CA ALA A 166 19.27 4.71 12.26
C ALA A 166 19.46 5.50 10.95
N PHE A 167 20.47 5.17 10.14
CA PHE A 167 20.78 5.91 8.91
C PHE A 167 19.75 5.69 7.79
N PRO A 168 19.40 4.46 7.39
CA PRO A 168 18.40 4.24 6.35
C PRO A 168 17.03 4.76 6.73
N VAL A 169 16.66 4.69 8.02
CA VAL A 169 15.34 5.13 8.49
C VAL A 169 15.25 6.64 8.60
N ALA A 170 16.32 7.34 9.01
CA ALA A 170 16.36 8.81 8.94
C ALA A 170 16.27 9.31 7.47
N GLY A 171 16.97 8.64 6.54
CA GLY A 171 16.88 8.94 5.10
C GLY A 171 15.51 8.63 4.49
N ALA A 172 14.94 7.47 4.82
CA ALA A 172 13.63 7.03 4.34
C ALA A 172 12.48 7.80 4.96
N SER A 173 12.58 8.20 6.23
CA SER A 173 11.57 9.05 6.88
C SER A 173 11.55 10.45 6.26
N ALA A 174 12.71 11.04 5.97
CA ALA A 174 12.79 12.30 5.21
C ALA A 174 12.20 12.17 3.80
N ALA A 175 12.44 11.05 3.10
CA ALA A 175 11.87 10.76 1.79
C ALA A 175 10.34 10.52 1.87
N ALA A 176 9.88 9.59 2.72
CA ALA A 176 8.48 9.18 2.99
C ALA A 176 7.59 10.35 3.45
N VAL A 177 8.19 11.42 3.93
CA VAL A 177 7.51 12.64 4.37
C VAL A 177 7.37 13.68 3.27
N ALA A 178 8.38 13.83 2.43
CA ALA A 178 8.29 14.68 1.25
C ALA A 178 7.16 14.17 0.32
N PHE A 179 6.83 12.89 0.51
CA PHE A 179 5.69 12.14 0.02
C PHE A 179 4.32 12.44 0.70
N VAL A 180 4.23 12.60 2.03
CA VAL A 180 2.93 12.81 2.71
C VAL A 180 2.58 14.30 2.92
N GLY A 181 3.57 15.18 2.84
CA GLY A 181 3.49 16.64 2.99
C GLY A 181 2.65 17.42 1.95
N ALA A 182 1.84 16.76 1.14
CA ALA A 182 0.86 17.40 0.26
C ALA A 182 -0.29 16.44 -0.09
N GLY A 183 -0.92 15.83 0.93
CA GLY A 183 -2.13 15.03 0.80
C GLY A 183 -1.92 13.71 0.05
N VAL A 184 -1.77 12.62 0.82
CA VAL A 184 -1.78 11.21 0.37
C VAL A 184 -0.54 10.79 -0.45
N GLY A 185 0.63 10.99 0.15
CA GLY A 185 1.54 9.90 0.56
C GLY A 185 2.48 9.23 -0.44
N ALA A 186 2.19 9.20 -1.74
CA ALA A 186 3.11 8.60 -2.73
C ALA A 186 3.21 9.43 -4.01
N VAL A 187 2.20 10.25 -4.25
CA VAL A 187 2.01 10.88 -5.54
C VAL A 187 2.64 12.27 -5.57
N ALA A 188 2.86 12.89 -4.41
CA ALA A 188 3.32 14.27 -4.29
C ALA A 188 4.84 14.48 -4.39
N PHE A 189 5.69 13.51 -4.02
CA PHE A 189 7.15 13.65 -4.22
C PHE A 189 7.54 13.49 -5.69
N ALA A 190 6.84 12.62 -6.42
CA ALA A 190 6.92 12.59 -7.88
C ALA A 190 6.56 13.96 -8.48
N VAL A 191 5.65 14.74 -7.86
CA VAL A 191 5.33 16.13 -8.27
C VAL A 191 6.41 17.14 -7.86
N ALA A 192 7.03 16.97 -6.69
CA ALA A 192 8.11 17.84 -6.23
C ALA A 192 9.37 17.69 -7.07
N GLU A 193 9.71 16.47 -7.48
CA GLU A 193 10.80 16.19 -8.43
C GLU A 193 10.44 16.59 -9.86
N VAL A 194 9.16 16.52 -10.26
CA VAL A 194 8.65 17.11 -11.51
C VAL A 194 8.75 18.65 -11.52
N ARG A 195 8.95 19.29 -10.37
CA ARG A 195 9.29 20.73 -10.27
C ARG A 195 10.80 21.01 -10.22
N SER A 196 11.65 19.98 -10.15
CA SER A 196 13.09 20.13 -10.35
C SER A 196 13.39 20.13 -11.85
N SER A 197 14.21 21.07 -12.30
CA SER A 197 14.54 21.30 -13.71
C SER A 197 15.40 20.21 -14.37
N ARG A 198 15.74 19.11 -13.65
CA ARG A 198 16.64 18.04 -14.14
C ARG A 198 16.26 16.61 -13.69
N PRO A 199 15.05 16.10 -14.01
CA PRO A 199 14.60 14.77 -13.60
C PRO A 199 15.43 13.63 -14.22
N MET A 200 16.09 13.85 -15.36
CA MET A 200 16.93 12.84 -16.01
C MET A 200 18.29 12.64 -15.33
N ALA A 201 18.84 13.67 -14.69
CA ALA A 201 20.12 13.58 -13.98
C ALA A 201 20.00 12.72 -12.72
N TRP A 202 18.92 12.87 -11.96
CA TRP A 202 18.63 12.03 -10.79
C TRP A 202 18.37 10.56 -11.18
N ARG A 203 17.67 10.32 -12.29
CA ARG A 203 17.47 8.97 -12.84
C ARG A 203 18.78 8.31 -13.24
N LEU A 204 19.66 9.03 -13.92
CA LEU A 204 20.99 8.53 -14.31
C LEU A 204 21.91 8.33 -13.11
N LEU A 205 21.82 9.19 -12.10
CA LEU A 205 22.61 9.07 -10.87
C LEU A 205 22.12 7.89 -10.01
N TYR A 206 20.80 7.70 -9.90
CA TYR A 206 20.20 6.54 -9.25
C TYR A 206 20.60 5.23 -9.95
N CYS A 207 20.40 5.14 -11.28
CA CYS A 207 20.83 3.99 -12.06
C CYS A 207 22.36 3.78 -12.00
N GLY A 208 23.14 4.85 -12.01
CA GLY A 208 24.60 4.80 -11.91
C GLY A 208 25.09 4.28 -10.56
N VAL A 209 24.51 4.74 -9.45
CA VAL A 209 24.80 4.23 -8.10
C VAL A 209 24.39 2.76 -7.97
N LEU A 210 23.22 2.39 -8.50
CA LEU A 210 22.73 1.01 -8.56
C LEU A 210 23.67 0.08 -9.32
N VAL A 211 24.10 0.47 -10.52
CA VAL A 211 25.04 -0.30 -11.33
C VAL A 211 26.41 -0.37 -10.67
N THR A 212 26.87 0.70 -10.02
CA THR A 212 28.14 0.70 -9.28
C THR A 212 28.10 -0.25 -8.09
N LEU A 213 27.02 -0.23 -7.30
CA LEU A 213 26.84 -1.15 -6.16
C LEU A 213 26.69 -2.61 -6.62
N LEU A 214 26.01 -2.85 -7.74
CA LEU A 214 25.91 -4.17 -8.38
C LEU A 214 27.29 -4.68 -8.85
N ILE A 215 28.10 -3.83 -9.48
CA ILE A 215 29.46 -4.17 -9.92
C ILE A 215 30.37 -4.47 -8.71
N VAL A 216 30.30 -3.66 -7.65
CA VAL A 216 31.07 -3.88 -6.41
C VAL A 216 30.67 -5.18 -5.74
N ALA A 217 29.38 -5.53 -5.71
CA ALA A 217 28.91 -6.77 -5.12
C ALA A 217 29.22 -8.03 -5.95
N ILE A 218 29.27 -7.91 -7.28
CA ILE A 218 29.69 -9.01 -8.17
C ILE A 218 31.21 -9.24 -8.10
N LYS A 219 32.01 -8.17 -7.96
CA LYS A 219 33.48 -8.24 -7.98
C LYS A 219 34.16 -8.29 -6.62
N GLY A 220 33.49 -7.93 -5.54
CA GLY A 220 34.03 -7.94 -4.19
C GLY A 220 34.05 -9.27 -3.39
N PRO A 221 33.35 -10.36 -3.75
CA PRO A 221 33.15 -11.47 -2.81
C PRO A 221 34.40 -12.29 -2.48
N ASP A 222 35.51 -12.10 -3.19
CA ASP A 222 36.73 -12.89 -2.99
C ASP A 222 37.55 -12.44 -1.75
N ASP A 223 37.32 -11.22 -1.24
CA ASP A 223 38.08 -10.65 -0.10
C ASP A 223 37.28 -10.58 1.22
N PHE A 224 35.98 -10.92 1.22
CA PHE A 224 35.12 -10.81 2.41
C PHE A 224 35.04 -12.10 3.21
N GLY A 225 35.11 -11.98 4.56
CA GLY A 225 34.69 -13.07 5.45
C GLY A 225 33.19 -13.38 5.29
N ALA A 226 32.79 -14.63 5.56
CA ALA A 226 31.41 -15.11 5.31
C ALA A 226 30.32 -14.18 5.90
N GLY A 227 30.52 -13.68 7.12
CA GLY A 227 29.57 -12.78 7.77
C GLY A 227 29.46 -11.38 7.15
N GLN A 228 30.57 -10.83 6.63
CA GLN A 228 30.60 -9.54 5.95
C GLN A 228 29.98 -9.63 4.56
N ARG A 229 30.19 -10.77 3.88
CA ARG A 229 29.58 -11.06 2.57
C ARG A 229 28.05 -11.07 2.67
N THR A 230 27.47 -11.77 3.64
CA THR A 230 26.01 -11.82 3.83
C THR A 230 25.42 -10.44 4.10
N GLN A 231 26.09 -9.63 4.92
CA GLN A 231 25.66 -8.26 5.21
C GLN A 231 25.73 -7.36 3.98
N ALA A 232 26.83 -7.43 3.20
CA ALA A 232 26.96 -6.68 1.95
C ALA A 232 25.90 -7.09 0.91
N VAL A 233 25.62 -8.39 0.79
CA VAL A 233 24.58 -8.93 -0.08
C VAL A 233 23.19 -8.46 0.38
N PHE A 234 22.90 -8.47 1.68
CA PHE A 234 21.65 -7.93 2.23
C PHE A 234 21.46 -6.46 1.83
N PHE A 235 22.48 -5.60 2.05
CA PHE A 235 22.36 -4.19 1.68
C PHE A 235 22.18 -3.99 0.18
N MET A 236 22.92 -4.73 -0.65
CA MET A 236 22.73 -4.67 -2.10
C MET A 236 21.31 -5.09 -2.49
N LEU A 237 20.81 -6.21 -1.97
CA LEU A 237 19.48 -6.69 -2.33
C LEU A 237 18.40 -5.73 -1.87
N THR A 238 18.44 -5.31 -0.61
CA THR A 238 17.41 -4.47 0.03
C THR A 238 17.37 -3.06 -0.53
N PHE A 239 18.51 -2.44 -0.83
CA PHE A 239 18.56 -1.03 -1.25
C PHE A 239 18.79 -0.84 -2.74
N CYS A 240 19.18 -1.89 -3.47
CA CYS A 240 19.44 -1.82 -4.90
C CYS A 240 18.50 -2.73 -5.69
N LEU A 241 18.70 -4.05 -5.61
CA LEU A 241 18.04 -4.98 -6.51
C LEU A 241 16.51 -5.00 -6.32
N LEU A 242 16.05 -5.11 -5.08
CA LEU A 242 14.63 -5.17 -4.75
C LEU A 242 13.91 -3.87 -5.16
N PRO A 243 14.39 -2.66 -4.77
CA PRO A 243 13.79 -1.42 -5.25
C PRO A 243 13.78 -1.29 -6.77
N LEU A 244 14.86 -1.68 -7.46
CA LEU A 244 14.93 -1.54 -8.91
C LEU A 244 13.95 -2.46 -9.63
N ALA A 245 13.96 -3.75 -9.27
CA ALA A 245 13.03 -4.72 -9.85
C ALA A 245 11.59 -4.30 -9.53
N ASN A 246 11.30 -4.09 -8.25
CA ASN A 246 9.95 -3.74 -7.83
C ASN A 246 9.47 -2.42 -8.43
N ALA A 247 10.30 -1.39 -8.61
CA ALA A 247 9.88 -0.15 -9.26
C ALA A 247 9.29 -0.37 -10.66
N VAL A 248 9.87 -1.31 -11.42
CA VAL A 248 9.42 -1.68 -12.77
C VAL A 248 8.12 -2.48 -12.69
N PHE A 249 8.04 -3.47 -11.80
CA PHE A 249 6.85 -4.30 -11.64
C PHE A 249 5.68 -3.53 -10.99
N ASP A 250 5.95 -2.60 -10.08
CA ASP A 250 5.00 -1.64 -9.52
C ASP A 250 4.47 -0.71 -10.61
N PHE A 251 5.34 -0.19 -11.48
CA PHE A 251 4.94 0.63 -12.61
C PHE A 251 4.03 -0.13 -13.58
N ALA A 252 4.37 -1.39 -13.86
CA ALA A 252 3.55 -2.28 -14.68
C ALA A 252 2.21 -2.59 -14.02
N SER A 253 2.22 -2.97 -12.74
CA SER A 253 1.05 -3.34 -11.92
C SER A 253 0.08 -2.17 -11.78
N VAL A 254 0.53 -1.04 -11.23
CA VAL A 254 -0.29 0.15 -11.03
C VAL A 254 -0.81 0.68 -12.36
N GLY A 255 0.03 0.70 -13.40
CA GLY A 255 -0.38 1.13 -14.73
C GLY A 255 -1.46 0.24 -15.33
N LEU A 256 -1.31 -1.09 -15.21
CA LEU A 256 -2.31 -2.05 -15.69
C LEU A 256 -3.63 -1.90 -14.95
N THR A 257 -3.61 -1.81 -13.62
CA THR A 257 -4.80 -1.58 -12.79
C THR A 257 -5.51 -0.29 -13.19
N ARG A 258 -4.77 0.81 -13.36
CA ARG A 258 -5.33 2.10 -13.81
C ARG A 258 -5.96 2.00 -15.20
N TYR A 259 -5.30 1.32 -16.12
CA TYR A 259 -5.81 1.12 -17.48
C TYR A 259 -7.11 0.32 -17.49
N LEU A 260 -7.14 -0.82 -16.81
CA LEU A 260 -8.31 -1.70 -16.75
C LEU A 260 -9.47 -1.08 -15.99
N LEU A 261 -9.20 -0.36 -14.91
CA LEU A 261 -10.21 0.43 -14.21
C LEU A 261 -10.87 1.45 -15.15
N ARG A 262 -10.07 2.21 -15.91
CA ARG A 262 -10.62 3.19 -16.87
C ARG A 262 -11.44 2.51 -17.95
N LEU A 263 -10.95 1.38 -18.49
CA LEU A 263 -11.68 0.59 -19.46
C LEU A 263 -13.04 0.10 -18.92
N GLY A 264 -13.08 -0.38 -17.67
CA GLY A 264 -14.32 -0.81 -17.02
C GLY A 264 -15.30 0.32 -16.72
N LEU A 265 -14.80 1.52 -16.43
CA LEU A 265 -15.62 2.71 -16.27
C LEU A 265 -16.24 3.17 -17.60
N GLU A 266 -15.51 3.09 -18.71
CA GLU A 266 -15.97 3.46 -20.05
C GLU A 266 -16.98 2.45 -20.60
N GLN A 267 -16.69 1.15 -20.49
CA GLN A 267 -17.55 0.08 -21.00
C GLN A 267 -18.74 -0.24 -20.09
N LYS A 268 -18.85 0.40 -18.92
CA LYS A 268 -19.83 0.11 -17.85
C LYS A 268 -19.80 -1.34 -17.34
N ARG A 269 -18.77 -2.13 -17.69
CA ARG A 269 -18.55 -3.51 -17.26
C ARG A 269 -17.44 -3.55 -16.20
N ALA A 270 -17.82 -3.67 -14.94
CA ALA A 270 -16.86 -3.66 -13.83
C ALA A 270 -16.20 -5.02 -13.58
N ALA A 271 -16.93 -6.13 -13.78
CA ALA A 271 -16.47 -7.46 -13.39
C ALA A 271 -15.31 -7.97 -14.27
N TRP A 272 -15.39 -7.84 -15.59
CA TRP A 272 -14.38 -8.39 -16.50
C TRP A 272 -13.00 -7.69 -16.38
N PRO A 273 -12.92 -6.35 -16.33
CA PRO A 273 -11.65 -5.67 -16.10
C PRO A 273 -11.06 -5.94 -14.71
N ALA A 274 -11.90 -6.18 -13.69
CA ALA A 274 -11.41 -6.61 -12.36
C ALA A 274 -10.81 -8.03 -12.40
N VAL A 275 -11.39 -8.95 -13.16
CA VAL A 275 -10.81 -10.29 -13.38
C VAL A 275 -9.48 -10.19 -14.14
N LEU A 276 -9.43 -9.41 -15.22
CA LEU A 276 -8.19 -9.18 -15.97
C LEU A 276 -7.11 -8.49 -15.12
N ASP A 277 -7.50 -7.60 -14.22
CA ASP A 277 -6.58 -6.93 -13.30
C ASP A 277 -6.02 -7.92 -12.27
N GLY A 278 -6.87 -8.79 -11.72
CA GLY A 278 -6.44 -9.89 -10.85
C GLY A 278 -5.45 -10.84 -11.54
N LEU A 279 -5.79 -11.32 -12.73
CA LEU A 279 -4.91 -12.21 -13.51
C LEU A 279 -3.60 -11.51 -13.92
N GLY A 280 -3.69 -10.24 -14.32
CA GLY A 280 -2.54 -9.42 -14.66
C GLY A 280 -1.61 -9.18 -13.47
N GLY A 281 -2.17 -8.83 -12.30
CA GLY A 281 -1.41 -8.68 -11.06
C GLY A 281 -0.71 -9.98 -10.65
N ILE A 282 -1.38 -11.12 -10.74
CA ILE A 282 -0.76 -12.44 -10.47
C ILE A 282 0.39 -12.71 -11.44
N ALA A 283 0.19 -12.46 -12.74
CA ALA A 283 1.23 -12.68 -13.75
C ALA A 283 2.45 -11.75 -13.53
N ILE A 284 2.21 -10.48 -13.20
CA ILE A 284 3.26 -9.50 -12.89
C ILE A 284 4.02 -9.90 -11.62
N PHE A 285 3.31 -10.35 -10.58
CA PHE A 285 3.92 -10.83 -9.35
C PHE A 285 4.78 -12.09 -9.57
N PHE A 286 4.30 -13.04 -10.38
CA PHE A 286 5.08 -14.22 -10.75
C PHE A 286 6.32 -13.84 -11.55
N ALA A 287 6.20 -12.91 -12.51
CA ALA A 287 7.32 -12.40 -13.29
C ALA A 287 8.36 -11.66 -12.42
N LEU A 288 7.90 -10.91 -11.40
CA LEU A 288 8.78 -10.31 -10.40
C LEU A 288 9.56 -11.39 -9.64
N GLY A 289 8.86 -12.42 -9.13
CA GLY A 289 9.49 -13.54 -8.43
C GLY A 289 10.53 -14.24 -9.29
N CYS A 290 10.20 -14.57 -10.54
CA CYS A 290 11.15 -15.16 -11.50
C CYS A 290 12.36 -14.25 -11.75
N THR A 291 12.14 -12.95 -11.88
CA THR A 291 13.21 -11.97 -12.10
C THR A 291 14.16 -11.93 -10.90
N LEU A 292 13.64 -11.86 -9.68
CA LEU A 292 14.45 -11.85 -8.47
C LEU A 292 15.23 -13.16 -8.30
N ILE A 293 14.60 -14.32 -8.54
CA ILE A 293 15.27 -15.62 -8.53
C ILE A 293 16.41 -15.65 -9.56
N ALA A 294 16.15 -15.20 -10.78
CA ALA A 294 17.15 -15.16 -11.84
C ALA A 294 18.35 -14.25 -11.51
N PHE A 295 18.14 -13.19 -10.72
CA PHE A 295 19.23 -12.32 -10.27
C PHE A 295 20.06 -12.93 -9.13
N VAL A 296 19.48 -13.73 -8.25
CA VAL A 296 20.19 -14.33 -7.11
C VAL A 296 20.80 -15.71 -7.40
N VAL A 297 20.36 -16.36 -8.49
CA VAL A 297 20.93 -17.62 -9.01
C VAL A 297 21.89 -17.29 -10.16
N PRO A 298 23.22 -17.31 -9.95
CA PRO A 298 24.18 -16.98 -10.98
C PRO A 298 24.39 -18.12 -11.96
N ALA A 299 24.73 -17.76 -13.19
CA ALA A 299 25.06 -18.67 -14.28
C ALA A 299 26.34 -19.51 -14.05
N HIS A 300 27.14 -19.20 -13.01
CA HIS A 300 28.50 -19.76 -12.80
C HIS A 300 28.68 -20.48 -11.45
N GLY A 301 27.60 -20.88 -10.77
CA GLY A 301 27.65 -21.96 -9.77
C GLY A 301 27.76 -21.59 -8.28
N VAL A 302 28.00 -20.32 -7.92
CA VAL A 302 27.98 -19.88 -6.50
C VAL A 302 26.81 -18.93 -6.25
N PRO A 303 25.67 -19.38 -5.70
CA PRO A 303 24.51 -18.53 -5.48
C PRO A 303 24.84 -17.29 -4.65
N LEU A 304 24.28 -16.15 -5.07
CA LEU A 304 24.40 -14.90 -4.31
C LEU A 304 23.66 -15.01 -2.97
N VAL A 305 22.53 -15.74 -2.97
CA VAL A 305 21.70 -16.05 -1.81
C VAL A 305 21.41 -17.54 -1.81
N ASP A 306 21.62 -18.22 -0.68
CA ASP A 306 21.14 -19.59 -0.50
C ASP A 306 19.61 -19.59 -0.39
N LEU A 307 18.94 -19.80 -1.52
CA LEU A 307 17.48 -19.86 -1.60
C LEU A 307 16.90 -21.04 -0.81
N ALA A 308 17.63 -22.16 -0.71
CA ALA A 308 17.15 -23.33 0.02
C ALA A 308 17.11 -23.04 1.52
N GLN A 309 18.15 -22.40 2.04
CA GLN A 309 18.18 -21.91 3.41
C GLN A 309 17.13 -20.83 3.65
N LEU A 310 17.03 -19.82 2.78
CA LEU A 310 16.03 -18.75 2.89
C LEU A 310 14.59 -19.30 2.97
N PHE A 311 14.23 -20.27 2.12
CA PHE A 311 12.91 -20.89 2.16
C PHE A 311 12.69 -21.80 3.37
N THR A 312 13.76 -22.41 3.88
CA THR A 312 13.71 -23.19 5.12
C THR A 312 13.46 -22.27 6.31
N ASP A 313 14.17 -21.15 6.38
CA ASP A 313 14.03 -20.17 7.46
C ASP A 313 12.66 -19.48 7.41
N LEU A 314 12.18 -19.10 6.22
CA LEU A 314 10.81 -18.59 6.02
C LEU A 314 9.73 -19.53 6.57
N ARG A 315 9.93 -20.84 6.48
CA ARG A 315 8.98 -21.84 7.02
C ARG A 315 9.11 -22.01 8.53
N ARG A 316 10.33 -21.87 9.07
CA ARG A 316 10.64 -22.12 10.48
C ARG A 316 10.36 -20.90 11.36
N THR A 317 10.77 -19.72 10.92
CA THR A 317 10.65 -18.45 11.65
C THR A 317 10.13 -17.35 10.72
N PRO A 318 8.87 -17.46 10.23
CA PRO A 318 8.30 -16.46 9.30
C PRO A 318 8.31 -15.03 9.85
N GLY A 319 8.26 -14.86 11.17
CA GLY A 319 8.31 -13.56 11.84
C GLY A 319 9.56 -12.73 11.53
N ASP A 320 10.69 -13.39 11.27
CA ASP A 320 11.98 -12.71 11.03
C ASP A 320 12.15 -12.28 9.56
N TYR A 321 11.20 -12.66 8.70
CA TYR A 321 11.18 -12.37 7.27
C TYR A 321 9.92 -11.60 6.81
N VAL A 322 9.15 -11.05 7.74
CA VAL A 322 7.96 -10.23 7.44
C VAL A 322 8.31 -9.06 6.52
N TRP A 323 9.48 -8.44 6.71
CA TRP A 323 9.96 -7.35 5.87
C TRP A 323 10.09 -7.76 4.40
N LEU A 324 10.60 -8.97 4.15
CA LEU A 324 10.79 -9.51 2.81
C LEU A 324 9.44 -9.83 2.17
N MET A 325 8.52 -10.42 2.95
CA MET A 325 7.15 -10.67 2.50
C MET A 325 6.44 -9.37 2.12
N ILE A 326 6.43 -8.37 3.00
CA ILE A 326 5.82 -7.05 2.71
C ILE A 326 6.45 -6.45 1.45
N THR A 327 7.77 -6.52 1.30
CA THR A 327 8.52 -6.00 0.15
C THR A 327 8.10 -6.64 -1.17
N LEU A 328 7.90 -7.97 -1.20
CA LEU A 328 7.51 -8.69 -2.40
C LEU A 328 6.03 -8.48 -2.74
N PHE A 329 5.16 -8.54 -1.72
CA PHE A 329 3.71 -8.45 -1.89
C PHE A 329 3.21 -7.01 -2.07
N PHE A 330 4.04 -5.99 -1.81
CA PHE A 330 3.66 -4.58 -2.03
C PHE A 330 3.21 -4.32 -3.47
N THR A 331 3.80 -5.04 -4.43
CA THR A 331 3.48 -4.97 -5.86
C THR A 331 2.05 -5.41 -6.20
N LEU A 332 1.40 -6.18 -5.32
CA LEU A 332 0.01 -6.62 -5.45
C LEU A 332 -1.00 -5.68 -4.78
N ILE A 333 -0.56 -4.75 -3.93
CA ILE A 333 -1.49 -3.86 -3.19
C ILE A 333 -2.49 -3.14 -4.10
N PRO A 334 -2.09 -2.55 -5.25
CA PRO A 334 -3.03 -1.88 -6.14
C PRO A 334 -4.13 -2.81 -6.66
N THR A 335 -3.74 -4.01 -7.10
CA THR A 335 -4.64 -5.05 -7.59
C THR A 335 -5.56 -5.57 -6.48
N LEU A 336 -5.01 -5.83 -5.28
CA LEU A 336 -5.79 -6.27 -4.11
C LEU A 336 -6.80 -5.20 -3.67
N LEU A 337 -6.43 -3.93 -3.70
CA LEU A 337 -7.34 -2.83 -3.39
C LEU A 337 -8.47 -2.74 -4.41
N HIS A 338 -8.16 -2.85 -5.71
CA HIS A 338 -9.18 -2.87 -6.75
C HIS A 338 -10.11 -4.08 -6.58
N LEU A 339 -9.56 -5.27 -6.38
CA LEU A 339 -10.34 -6.49 -6.16
C LEU A 339 -11.22 -6.37 -4.90
N SER A 340 -10.68 -5.82 -3.81
CA SER A 340 -11.43 -5.53 -2.57
C SER A 340 -12.65 -4.63 -2.83
N VAL A 341 -12.45 -3.53 -3.57
CA VAL A 341 -13.54 -2.60 -3.90
C VAL A 341 -14.54 -3.26 -4.87
N ALA A 342 -14.08 -4.07 -5.82
CA ALA A 342 -14.93 -4.81 -6.75
C ALA A 342 -15.80 -5.84 -6.01
N VAL A 343 -15.20 -6.64 -5.11
CA VAL A 343 -15.91 -7.62 -4.27
C VAL A 343 -16.92 -6.91 -3.37
N LEU A 344 -16.55 -5.81 -2.71
CA LEU A 344 -17.48 -5.02 -1.91
C LEU A 344 -18.66 -4.52 -2.74
N THR A 345 -18.40 -4.07 -3.97
CA THR A 345 -19.44 -3.59 -4.90
C THR A 345 -20.35 -4.72 -5.36
N MET A 346 -19.81 -5.91 -5.64
CA MET A 346 -20.61 -7.09 -5.99
C MET A 346 -21.43 -7.60 -4.80
N ALA A 347 -20.86 -7.61 -3.60
CA ALA A 347 -21.58 -7.99 -2.38
C ALA A 347 -22.76 -7.04 -2.08
N LEU A 348 -22.67 -5.77 -2.51
CA LEU A 348 -23.75 -4.80 -2.43
C LEU A 348 -24.82 -4.94 -3.53
N GLN A 349 -24.61 -5.81 -4.53
CA GLN A 349 -25.59 -6.07 -5.59
C GLN A 349 -26.54 -7.18 -5.16
N TYR A 350 -27.69 -6.78 -4.64
CA TYR A 350 -28.79 -7.68 -4.32
C TYR A 350 -29.75 -7.82 -5.51
N PRO A 351 -30.40 -8.99 -5.69
CA PRO A 351 -31.41 -9.17 -6.72
C PRO A 351 -32.51 -8.11 -6.63
N ALA A 352 -32.94 -7.57 -7.77
CA ALA A 352 -33.92 -6.48 -7.82
C ALA A 352 -35.24 -6.82 -7.08
N TRP A 353 -35.69 -8.08 -7.14
CA TRP A 353 -36.88 -8.53 -6.43
C TRP A 353 -36.71 -8.42 -4.89
N TRP A 354 -35.52 -8.72 -4.37
CA TRP A 354 -35.21 -8.62 -2.95
C TRP A 354 -35.14 -7.16 -2.50
N CYS A 355 -34.45 -6.31 -3.26
CA CYS A 355 -34.41 -4.87 -3.00
C CYS A 355 -35.81 -4.24 -3.00
N ASN A 356 -36.65 -4.63 -3.97
CA ASN A 356 -38.03 -4.16 -4.08
C ASN A 356 -38.90 -4.64 -2.91
N PHE A 357 -38.70 -5.87 -2.45
CA PHE A 357 -39.35 -6.41 -1.26
C PHE A 357 -39.02 -5.58 -0.01
N VAL A 358 -37.72 -5.36 0.28
CA VAL A 358 -37.27 -4.57 1.44
C VAL A 358 -37.73 -3.12 1.33
N ALA A 359 -37.66 -2.52 0.14
CA ALA A 359 -38.19 -1.16 -0.10
C ALA A 359 -39.71 -1.08 0.10
N GLY A 360 -40.45 -2.16 -0.21
CA GLY A 360 -41.87 -2.31 0.07
C GLY A 360 -42.16 -2.35 1.57
N LEU A 361 -41.36 -3.07 2.35
CA LEU A 361 -41.45 -3.10 3.82
C LEU A 361 -41.15 -1.73 4.43
N LEU A 362 -40.11 -1.03 3.96
CA LEU A 362 -39.79 0.36 4.34
C LEU A 362 -40.96 1.32 4.09
N LYS A 363 -41.74 1.11 3.02
CA LYS A 363 -42.94 1.92 2.73
C LYS A 363 -44.11 1.57 3.64
N ARG A 364 -44.30 0.30 3.99
CA ARG A 364 -45.36 -0.12 4.92
C ARG A 364 -45.03 0.22 6.38
N GLY A 365 -43.74 0.33 6.71
CA GLY A 365 -43.25 0.71 8.04
C GLY A 365 -43.73 2.07 8.52
N GLU A 366 -44.17 2.95 7.62
CA GLU A 366 -44.77 4.26 7.95
C GLU A 366 -46.07 4.12 8.75
N GLN A 367 -46.79 3.03 8.55
CA GLN A 367 -48.11 2.79 9.12
C GLN A 367 -48.15 1.55 10.02
N SER A 368 -47.06 0.77 10.08
CA SER A 368 -47.01 -0.50 10.80
C SER A 368 -45.65 -0.69 11.46
N GLY A 369 -45.64 -0.71 12.81
CA GLY A 369 -44.44 -0.99 13.59
C GLY A 369 -43.83 -2.37 13.30
N GLN A 370 -44.64 -3.36 12.91
CA GLN A 370 -44.14 -4.67 12.47
C GLN A 370 -43.36 -4.56 11.16
N ALA A 371 -43.89 -3.87 10.15
CA ALA A 371 -43.20 -3.66 8.89
C ALA A 371 -41.93 -2.81 9.06
N ALA A 372 -41.95 -1.83 9.96
CA ALA A 372 -40.78 -1.05 10.35
C ALA A 372 -39.67 -1.95 10.91
N PHE A 373 -40.01 -2.79 11.89
CA PHE A 373 -39.07 -3.75 12.49
C PHE A 373 -38.48 -4.73 11.45
N PHE A 374 -39.32 -5.34 10.61
CA PHE A 374 -38.85 -6.26 9.58
C PHE A 374 -37.95 -5.57 8.54
N SER A 375 -38.27 -4.33 8.16
CA SER A 375 -37.43 -3.58 7.23
C SER A 375 -36.02 -3.33 7.79
N GLY A 376 -35.90 -2.93 9.07
CA GLY A 376 -34.62 -2.78 9.75
C GLY A 376 -33.87 -4.10 9.89
N LEU A 377 -34.59 -5.20 10.21
CA LEU A 377 -34.02 -6.55 10.29
C LEU A 377 -33.38 -6.97 8.97
N PHE A 378 -34.09 -6.81 7.84
CA PHE A 378 -33.59 -7.19 6.52
C PHE A 378 -32.43 -6.30 6.05
N ILE A 379 -32.45 -4.99 6.35
CA ILE A 379 -31.31 -4.10 6.08
C ILE A 379 -30.08 -4.55 6.88
N CYS A 380 -30.24 -4.84 8.17
CA CYS A 380 -29.16 -5.38 9.01
C CYS A 380 -28.60 -6.71 8.48
N ALA A 381 -29.47 -7.59 7.98
CA ALA A 381 -29.06 -8.85 7.37
C ALA A 381 -28.24 -8.63 6.10
N MET A 382 -28.69 -7.73 5.22
CA MET A 382 -27.97 -7.35 4.00
C MET A 382 -26.59 -6.76 4.32
N ILE A 383 -26.48 -5.86 5.30
CA ILE A 383 -25.17 -5.32 5.71
C ILE A 383 -24.28 -6.43 6.28
N THR A 384 -24.83 -7.33 7.08
CA THR A 384 -24.08 -8.44 7.67
C THR A 384 -23.52 -9.39 6.60
N ILE A 385 -24.32 -9.73 5.59
CA ILE A 385 -23.87 -10.57 4.47
C ILE A 385 -22.71 -9.90 3.72
N VAL A 386 -22.79 -8.59 3.46
CA VAL A 386 -21.70 -7.83 2.82
C VAL A 386 -20.42 -7.88 3.66
N LEU A 387 -20.54 -7.65 4.96
CA LEU A 387 -19.40 -7.71 5.88
C LEU A 387 -18.78 -9.11 5.91
N TRP A 388 -19.60 -10.16 5.90
CA TRP A 388 -19.14 -11.54 5.93
C TRP A 388 -18.44 -11.96 4.63
N VAL A 389 -18.96 -11.54 3.47
CA VAL A 389 -18.27 -11.74 2.18
C VAL A 389 -16.93 -11.03 2.17
N PHE A 390 -16.87 -9.79 2.66
CA PHE A 390 -15.63 -9.02 2.72
C PHE A 390 -14.61 -9.65 3.69
N GLU A 391 -15.06 -10.10 4.85
CA GLU A 391 -14.24 -10.82 5.83
C GLU A 391 -13.70 -12.13 5.25
N THR A 392 -14.54 -12.93 4.60
CA THR A 392 -14.12 -14.19 3.95
C THR A 392 -13.09 -13.94 2.86
N PHE A 393 -13.26 -12.87 2.08
CA PHE A 393 -12.30 -12.45 1.06
C PHE A 393 -10.98 -11.98 1.68
N ALA A 394 -11.02 -11.18 2.74
CA ALA A 394 -9.83 -10.74 3.46
C ALA A 394 -9.08 -11.94 4.08
N TRP A 395 -9.81 -12.94 4.58
CA TRP A 395 -9.26 -14.18 5.10
C TRP A 395 -8.58 -15.01 4.00
N ALA A 396 -9.25 -15.16 2.85
CA ALA A 396 -8.71 -15.88 1.69
C ALA A 396 -7.42 -15.25 1.13
N ILE A 397 -7.25 -13.93 1.24
CA ILE A 397 -6.01 -13.23 0.85
C ILE A 397 -4.96 -13.29 1.96
N GLY A 398 -5.38 -13.11 3.21
CA GLY A 398 -4.49 -12.98 4.37
C GLY A 398 -3.84 -14.28 4.81
N GLY A 399 -4.41 -15.45 4.48
CA GLY A 399 -3.79 -16.75 4.73
C GLY A 399 -3.40 -16.99 6.19
N ILE A 400 -4.29 -16.67 7.14
CA ILE A 400 -4.18 -17.08 8.56
C ILE A 400 -5.32 -18.00 8.91
#